data_AF-A0AB39RNN0-F1
#
_entry.id   AF-A0AB39RNN0-F1
#
_cell.length_a   1.000
_cell.length_b   1.000
_cell.length_c   1.000
_cell.angle_alpha   90.00
_cell.angle_beta   90.00
_cell.angle_gamma   90.00
#
_symmetry.space_group_name_H-M   'P 1'
#
loop_
_entity.id
_entity.type
_entity.pdbx_description
1 polymer ?
#
loop_
_entity_poly.entity_id
_entity_poly.type
_entity_poly.pdbx_seq_one_letter_code
_entity_poly.pdbx_strand_id
1 'polypeptide(L)'
;MVRHGYAGVREALAALRLARADGASGYVASTPVAVRPLDGRWRANVRYWPEEEGERRLFRMVCWVLLAAASLVFASGREGSVRGFWCGAVALGLVGALWSGTRLYRRGRLAGAVIAVVAVGVFAAMALGALDQHGRGWSRLQVLVTVALVAVLGGLRLLVRQWTWGEWVAWAVPLVVTLAASSFIAAGSVLHALYAVGLDLSPDDLDVPGIWQVAAAVKLLVLLSMVMAVPAWWGYARHRHHFHATPGGGFNVVLYVLLLILMFGGAAGLALDSARTAVDRTTAAAKSSQDPPSYFGVQPEWTCVEPVVSVSKLSGEGPRLQPARPYLSFGVVDGTAVLWDRTAAQPVKLPANQVRLVPADSATATCAGPAR
;
A
#
# COMPACT_ATOMS: atom_id res chain seq x y z
N MET A 1 -17.04 29.96 -26.67
CA MET A 1 -17.08 30.36 -25.24
C MET A 1 -15.71 30.06 -24.61
N VAL A 2 -14.75 30.96 -24.76
CA VAL A 2 -13.38 30.82 -24.22
C VAL A 2 -12.97 32.20 -23.72
N ARG A 3 -13.11 32.48 -22.41
CA ARG A 3 -12.73 33.80 -21.86
C ARG A 3 -12.34 33.84 -20.37
N HIS A 4 -11.94 32.71 -19.77
CA HIS A 4 -11.52 32.69 -18.35
C HIS A 4 -10.07 32.25 -18.07
N GLY A 5 -9.26 31.88 -19.08
CA GLY A 5 -7.86 31.48 -18.86
C GLY A 5 -6.80 32.60 -18.95
N TYR A 6 -7.15 33.79 -19.44
CA TYR A 6 -6.16 34.84 -19.78
C TYR A 6 -5.93 35.89 -18.68
N ALA A 7 -6.57 35.78 -17.51
CA ALA A 7 -6.44 36.79 -16.45
C ALA A 7 -5.05 36.73 -15.78
N GLY A 8 -4.61 35.56 -15.32
CA GLY A 8 -3.35 35.43 -14.58
C GLY A 8 -2.07 35.71 -15.39
N VAL A 9 -2.07 35.36 -16.68
CA VAL A 9 -0.91 35.60 -17.57
C VAL A 9 -0.80 37.09 -17.95
N ARG A 10 -1.94 37.79 -18.12
CA ARG A 10 -1.95 39.24 -18.36
C ARG A 10 -1.52 40.02 -17.12
N GLU A 11 -1.91 39.57 -15.93
CA GLU A 11 -1.48 40.18 -14.66
C GLU A 11 0.02 40.00 -14.42
N ALA A 12 0.58 38.81 -14.68
CA ALA A 12 2.01 38.57 -14.57
C ALA A 12 2.83 39.41 -15.59
N LEU A 13 2.37 39.49 -16.85
CA LEU A 13 3.03 40.33 -17.87
C LEU A 13 2.88 41.83 -17.62
N ALA A 14 1.76 42.27 -17.04
CA ALA A 14 1.55 43.65 -16.63
C ALA A 14 2.47 44.02 -15.46
N ALA A 15 2.61 43.15 -14.46
CA ALA A 15 3.53 43.33 -13.35
C ALA A 15 5.00 43.37 -13.82
N LEU A 16 5.37 42.54 -14.79
CA LEU A 16 6.71 42.50 -15.37
C LEU A 16 7.02 43.70 -16.29
N ARG A 17 6.00 44.25 -16.96
CA ARG A 17 6.11 45.53 -17.69
C ARG A 17 6.24 46.72 -16.76
N LEU A 18 5.48 46.76 -15.66
CA LEU A 18 5.57 47.81 -14.64
C LEU A 18 6.94 47.79 -13.94
N ALA A 19 7.45 46.61 -13.57
CA ALA A 19 8.77 46.47 -12.94
C ALA A 19 9.94 46.84 -13.87
N ARG A 20 9.75 46.80 -15.20
CA ARG A 20 10.76 47.21 -16.18
C ARG A 20 10.64 48.68 -16.60
N ALA A 21 9.46 49.28 -16.46
CA ALA A 21 9.25 50.69 -16.79
C ALA A 21 10.04 51.63 -15.86
N ASP A 22 10.27 51.23 -14.60
CA ASP A 22 11.07 51.99 -13.63
C ASP A 22 12.57 52.08 -13.98
N GLY A 23 13.07 51.28 -14.94
CA GLY A 23 14.48 51.27 -15.34
C GLY A 23 14.86 52.29 -16.42
N ALA A 24 13.88 52.87 -17.14
CA ALA A 24 14.15 53.64 -18.36
C ALA A 24 13.94 55.16 -18.22
N SER A 25 13.34 55.65 -17.14
CA SER A 25 13.11 57.08 -16.90
C SER A 25 13.77 57.50 -15.59
N GLY A 26 14.91 58.21 -15.68
CA GLY A 26 15.71 58.67 -14.52
C GLY A 26 15.04 59.71 -13.63
N TYR A 27 13.89 59.41 -13.01
CA TYR A 27 13.27 60.23 -11.98
C TYR A 27 12.71 59.39 -10.81
N VAL A 28 13.17 59.76 -9.62
CA VAL A 28 12.64 59.59 -8.24
C VAL A 28 11.90 58.28 -7.92
N ALA A 29 12.48 57.54 -6.96
CA ALA A 29 11.90 56.37 -6.28
C ALA A 29 10.39 56.51 -6.06
N SER A 30 9.63 55.87 -6.95
CA SER A 30 8.18 55.79 -6.86
C SER A 30 7.82 54.83 -5.72
N THR A 31 6.87 55.27 -4.90
CA THR A 31 6.21 54.49 -3.86
C THR A 31 5.90 53.07 -4.33
N PRO A 32 6.20 52.03 -3.54
CA PRO A 32 6.00 50.65 -3.95
C PRO A 32 4.54 50.42 -4.33
N VAL A 33 4.29 50.15 -5.62
CA VAL A 33 2.98 49.70 -6.11
C VAL A 33 2.72 48.32 -5.52
N ALA A 34 2.13 48.31 -4.33
CA ALA A 34 1.70 47.11 -3.66
C ALA A 34 0.43 46.60 -4.35
N VAL A 35 0.56 45.57 -5.19
CA VAL A 35 -0.58 44.79 -5.69
C VAL A 35 -1.26 44.17 -4.48
N ARG A 36 -2.38 44.77 -4.03
CA ARG A 36 -3.16 44.27 -2.90
C ARG A 36 -4.14 43.21 -3.39
N PRO A 37 -4.11 41.99 -2.84
CA PRO A 37 -5.14 41.01 -3.14
C PRO A 37 -6.51 41.54 -2.64
N LEU A 38 -7.52 41.48 -3.52
CA LEU A 38 -8.89 41.97 -3.30
C LEU A 38 -9.69 41.12 -2.30
N ASP A 39 -9.14 40.02 -1.80
CA ASP A 39 -9.78 39.04 -0.92
C ASP A 39 -9.90 39.50 0.55
N GLY A 40 -9.52 40.75 0.86
CA GLY A 40 -9.62 41.31 2.21
C GLY A 40 -8.66 40.68 3.24
N ARG A 41 -7.83 39.70 2.85
CA ARG A 41 -6.87 39.02 3.75
C ARG A 41 -5.81 39.96 4.29
N TRP A 42 -5.59 41.11 3.65
CA TRP A 42 -4.68 42.16 4.14
C TRP A 42 -5.19 42.88 5.40
N ARG A 43 -6.49 42.85 5.69
CA ARG A 43 -7.06 43.49 6.90
C ARG A 43 -6.85 42.68 8.17
N ALA A 44 -6.58 41.38 8.03
CA ALA A 44 -6.22 40.54 9.15
C ALA A 44 -4.71 40.68 9.42
N ASN A 45 -4.33 41.09 10.64
CA ASN A 45 -2.94 41.04 11.13
C ASN A 45 -2.38 39.61 11.26
N VAL A 46 -3.11 38.60 10.78
CA VAL A 46 -2.68 37.22 10.71
C VAL A 46 -1.83 37.07 9.46
N ARG A 47 -0.49 37.16 9.60
CA ARG A 47 0.40 36.66 8.54
C ARG A 47 0.11 35.17 8.35
N TYR A 48 -0.65 34.84 7.30
CA TYR A 48 -0.84 33.48 6.85
C TYR A 48 0.52 32.93 6.43
N TRP A 49 0.83 31.72 6.88
CA TRP A 49 1.99 31.01 6.36
C TRP A 49 1.69 30.64 4.91
N PRO A 50 2.70 30.67 4.03
CA PRO A 50 2.62 29.89 2.81
C PRO A 50 2.26 28.45 3.22
N GLU A 51 1.25 27.85 2.60
CA GLU A 51 0.78 26.48 2.91
C GLU A 51 1.95 25.48 2.97
N GLU A 52 2.98 25.73 2.16
CA GLU A 52 4.22 24.96 2.11
C GLU A 52 4.96 24.84 3.44
N GLU A 53 4.97 25.88 4.27
CA GLU A 53 5.69 25.81 5.55
C GLU A 53 4.96 24.92 6.55
N GLY A 54 3.62 24.97 6.56
CA GLY A 54 2.80 24.09 7.40
C GLY A 54 3.06 22.62 7.07
N GLU A 55 3.03 22.28 5.79
CA GLU A 55 3.35 20.93 5.30
C GLU A 55 4.78 20.50 5.66
N ARG A 56 5.77 21.38 5.49
CA ARG A 56 7.18 21.08 5.84
C ARG A 56 7.39 20.80 7.33
N ARG A 57 6.58 21.42 8.19
CA ARG A 57 6.66 21.23 9.65
C ARG A 57 5.98 19.95 10.08
N LEU A 58 4.79 19.69 9.55
CA LEU A 58 4.08 18.44 9.75
C LEU A 58 4.94 17.25 9.29
N PHE A 59 5.50 17.33 8.09
CA PHE A 59 6.38 16.28 7.56
C PHE A 59 7.60 16.04 8.46
N ARG A 60 8.27 17.12 8.91
CA ARG A 60 9.39 17.00 9.87
C ARG A 60 8.96 16.32 11.17
N MET A 61 7.80 16.67 11.71
CA MET A 61 7.26 16.02 12.91
C MET A 61 7.03 14.53 12.68
N VAL A 62 6.37 14.16 11.59
CA VAL A 62 6.11 12.76 11.23
C VAL A 62 7.42 11.98 11.08
N CYS A 63 8.45 12.54 10.43
CA CYS A 63 9.76 11.89 10.32
C CYS A 63 10.40 11.62 11.69
N TRP A 64 10.32 12.56 12.63
CA TRP A 64 10.86 12.35 13.98
C TRP A 64 10.08 11.30 14.78
N VAL A 65 8.75 11.29 14.65
CA VAL A 65 7.89 10.27 15.27
C VAL A 65 8.24 8.88 14.73
N LEU A 66 8.36 8.74 13.42
CA LEU A 66 8.73 7.48 12.77
C LEU A 66 10.14 7.04 13.13
N LEU A 67 11.10 7.97 13.25
CA LEU A 67 12.45 7.65 13.70
C LEU A 67 12.45 7.09 15.13
N ALA A 68 11.67 7.69 16.04
CA ALA A 68 11.54 7.20 17.41
C ALA A 68 10.93 5.79 17.44
N ALA A 69 9.83 5.56 16.73
CA ALA A 69 9.17 4.27 16.66
C ALA A 69 10.06 3.18 16.02
N ALA A 70 10.73 3.50 14.91
CA ALA A 70 11.67 2.59 14.25
C ALA A 70 12.83 2.21 15.19
N SER A 71 13.44 3.21 15.82
CA SER A 71 14.56 2.99 16.74
C SER A 71 14.16 2.13 17.95
N LEU A 72 12.91 2.26 18.42
CA LEU A 72 12.37 1.45 19.50
C LEU A 72 12.28 -0.03 19.12
N VAL A 73 11.82 -0.35 17.90
CA VAL A 73 11.81 -1.73 17.37
C VAL A 73 13.23 -2.29 17.28
N PHE A 74 14.20 -1.50 16.82
CA PHE A 74 15.60 -1.95 16.74
C PHE A 74 16.30 -2.07 18.10
N ALA A 75 15.88 -1.27 19.10
CA ALA A 75 16.34 -1.40 20.48
C ALA A 75 15.81 -2.68 21.16
N SER A 76 14.60 -3.12 20.76
CA SER A 76 13.96 -4.30 21.35
C SER A 76 14.80 -5.57 21.11
N GLY A 77 15.05 -6.32 22.19
CA GLY A 77 15.83 -7.56 22.14
C GLY A 77 17.33 -7.39 21.83
N ARG A 78 17.90 -6.19 22.03
CA ARG A 78 19.35 -5.94 21.95
C ARG A 78 19.94 -5.72 23.32
N GLU A 79 21.21 -6.07 23.49
CA GLU A 79 21.99 -5.85 24.71
C GLU A 79 23.25 -5.02 24.41
N GLY A 80 23.89 -4.52 25.47
CA GLY A 80 25.16 -3.80 25.39
C GLY A 80 25.10 -2.44 24.66
N SER A 81 26.20 -2.10 23.99
CA SER A 81 26.40 -0.80 23.33
C SER A 81 25.40 -0.52 22.20
N VAL A 82 24.95 -1.58 21.51
CA VAL A 82 23.95 -1.47 20.44
C VAL A 82 22.60 -0.99 20.99
N ARG A 83 22.19 -1.48 22.16
CA ARG A 83 20.98 -0.99 22.83
C ARG A 83 21.12 0.48 23.22
N GLY A 84 22.27 0.86 23.78
CA GLY A 84 22.57 2.26 24.14
C GLY A 84 22.45 3.21 22.95
N PHE A 85 23.00 2.84 21.80
CA PHE A 85 22.88 3.60 20.56
C PHE A 85 21.41 3.81 20.15
N TRP A 86 20.61 2.74 20.11
CA TRP A 86 19.20 2.85 19.72
C TRP A 86 18.34 3.59 20.75
N CYS A 87 18.62 3.45 22.05
CA CYS A 87 17.98 4.27 23.08
C CYS A 87 18.30 5.76 22.90
N GLY A 88 19.54 6.10 22.54
CA GLY A 88 19.92 7.46 22.16
C GLY A 88 19.14 7.96 20.94
N ALA A 89 18.98 7.12 19.91
CA ALA A 89 18.19 7.44 18.73
C ALA A 89 16.69 7.62 19.05
N VAL A 90 16.12 6.82 19.96
CA VAL A 90 14.76 7.02 20.49
C VAL A 90 14.64 8.38 21.17
N ALA A 91 15.54 8.70 22.11
CA ALA A 91 15.53 9.98 22.81
C ALA A 91 15.63 11.17 21.85
N LEU A 92 16.53 11.08 20.85
CA LEU A 92 16.66 12.10 19.80
C LEU A 92 15.37 12.23 18.98
N GLY A 93 14.74 11.12 18.61
CA GLY A 93 13.46 11.09 17.92
C GLY A 93 12.34 11.78 18.71
N LEU A 94 12.24 11.49 20.01
CA LEU A 94 11.26 12.10 20.91
C LEU A 94 11.45 13.60 21.05
N VAL A 95 12.70 14.05 21.28
CA VAL A 95 13.04 15.48 21.39
C VAL A 95 12.75 16.19 20.07
N GLY A 96 13.13 15.60 18.94
CA GLY A 96 12.84 16.12 17.61
C GLY A 96 11.34 16.23 17.31
N ALA A 97 10.56 15.22 17.71
CA ALA A 97 9.10 15.21 17.55
C ALA A 97 8.42 16.28 18.40
N LEU A 98 8.81 16.43 19.67
CA LEU A 98 8.29 17.49 20.53
C LEU A 98 8.68 18.89 20.01
N TRP A 99 9.94 19.07 19.63
CA TRP A 99 10.43 20.35 19.14
C TRP A 99 9.75 20.77 17.83
N SER A 100 9.55 19.83 16.91
CA SER A 100 8.79 20.08 15.67
C SER A 100 7.29 20.29 15.94
N GLY A 101 6.69 19.52 16.85
CA GLY A 101 5.30 19.68 17.28
C GLY A 101 5.00 21.05 17.89
N THR A 102 5.85 21.55 18.79
CA THR A 102 5.69 22.91 19.36
C THR A 102 5.79 24.02 18.32
N ARG A 103 6.39 23.75 17.15
CA ARG A 103 6.52 24.68 16.02
C ARG A 103 5.41 24.51 14.97
N LEU A 104 4.55 23.50 15.11
CA LEU A 104 3.49 23.18 14.16
C LEU A 104 2.48 24.33 14.04
N TYR A 105 2.02 24.87 15.18
CA TYR A 105 1.12 26.02 15.24
C TYR A 105 1.82 27.27 15.77
N ARG A 106 1.59 28.42 15.11
CA ARG A 106 2.16 29.71 15.53
C ARG A 106 1.57 30.23 16.83
N ARG A 107 0.26 30.03 17.03
CA ARG A 107 -0.49 30.26 18.27
C ARG A 107 -1.07 28.90 18.66
N GLY A 108 -0.75 28.39 19.86
CA GLY A 108 -1.12 27.04 20.28
C GLY A 108 0.02 26.01 20.25
N ARG A 109 1.22 26.37 20.74
CA ARG A 109 2.36 25.45 20.84
C ARG A 109 2.03 24.18 21.64
N LEU A 110 1.17 24.32 22.66
CA LEU A 110 0.67 23.21 23.47
C LEU A 110 -0.13 22.21 22.63
N ALA A 111 -1.04 22.68 21.76
CA ALA A 111 -1.81 21.79 20.89
C ALA A 111 -0.89 20.99 19.96
N GLY A 112 0.11 21.64 19.36
CA GLY A 112 1.10 20.96 18.51
C GLY A 112 1.99 19.96 19.27
N ALA A 113 2.38 20.29 20.52
CA ALA A 113 3.10 19.36 21.39
C ALA A 113 2.23 18.15 21.79
N VAL A 114 0.95 18.38 22.13
CA VAL A 114 -0.01 17.30 22.45
C VAL A 114 -0.18 16.37 21.26
N ILE A 115 -0.36 16.91 20.04
CA ILE A 115 -0.45 16.10 18.82
C ILE A 115 0.83 15.27 18.61
N ALA A 116 2.01 15.85 18.85
CA ALA A 116 3.27 15.11 18.75
C ALA A 116 3.39 13.99 19.80
N VAL A 117 3.01 14.25 21.06
CA VAL A 117 3.02 13.25 22.13
C VAL A 117 2.04 12.12 21.83
N VAL A 118 0.82 12.45 21.40
CA VAL A 118 -0.19 11.45 21.01
C VAL A 118 0.32 10.61 19.83
N ALA A 119 0.87 11.25 18.80
CA ALA A 119 1.43 10.54 17.65
C ALA A 119 2.56 9.59 18.08
N VAL A 120 3.53 10.06 18.86
CA VAL A 120 4.59 9.22 19.42
C VAL A 120 4.02 8.03 20.20
N GLY A 121 3.06 8.28 21.10
CA GLY A 121 2.47 7.25 21.95
C GLY A 121 1.77 6.17 21.13
N VAL A 122 0.96 6.57 20.14
CA VAL A 122 0.27 5.63 19.23
C VAL A 122 1.28 4.82 18.41
N PHE A 123 2.26 5.45 17.80
CA PHE A 123 3.27 4.74 17.00
C PHE A 123 4.17 3.83 17.85
N ALA A 124 4.54 4.24 19.07
CA ALA A 124 5.28 3.39 19.99
C ALA A 124 4.45 2.19 20.48
N ALA A 125 3.17 2.40 20.79
CA ALA A 125 2.25 1.33 21.18
C ALA A 125 2.05 0.31 20.04
N MET A 126 1.90 0.78 18.80
CA MET A 126 1.88 -0.11 17.61
C MET A 126 3.20 -0.85 17.43
N ALA A 127 4.33 -0.14 17.53
CA ALA A 127 5.66 -0.71 17.37
C ALA A 127 5.96 -1.83 18.37
N LEU A 128 5.52 -1.67 19.63
CA LEU A 128 5.69 -2.65 20.70
C LEU A 128 4.61 -3.74 20.71
N GLY A 129 3.55 -3.62 19.91
CA GLY A 129 2.46 -4.60 19.87
C GLY A 129 1.43 -4.45 20.98
N ALA A 130 1.43 -3.33 21.70
CA ALA A 130 0.48 -3.07 22.79
C ALA A 130 -0.98 -2.90 22.31
N LEU A 131 -1.17 -2.70 21.00
CA LEU A 131 -2.49 -2.56 20.35
C LEU A 131 -2.93 -3.81 19.58
N ASP A 132 -2.10 -4.85 19.50
CA ASP A 132 -2.43 -6.10 18.82
C ASP A 132 -2.89 -7.15 19.85
N GLN A 133 -3.96 -7.89 19.54
CA GLN A 133 -4.52 -8.92 20.43
C GLN A 133 -3.55 -10.07 20.68
N HIS A 134 -2.60 -10.29 19.78
CA HIS A 134 -1.56 -11.32 19.92
C HIS A 134 -0.25 -10.77 20.51
N GLY A 135 -0.21 -9.50 20.92
CA GLY A 135 0.97 -8.84 21.46
C GLY A 135 2.13 -8.74 20.46
N ARG A 136 1.89 -8.91 19.15
CA ARG A 136 2.94 -8.87 18.13
C ARG A 136 3.18 -7.44 17.69
N GLY A 137 4.33 -6.89 18.10
CA GLY A 137 4.81 -5.60 17.64
C GLY A 137 5.30 -5.61 16.19
N TRP A 138 5.72 -4.44 15.73
CA TRP A 138 6.25 -4.29 14.38
C TRP A 138 7.53 -5.10 14.19
N SER A 139 7.59 -5.84 13.09
CA SER A 139 8.83 -6.51 12.70
C SER A 139 9.84 -5.51 12.14
N ARG A 140 11.13 -5.81 12.23
CA ARG A 140 12.21 -4.99 11.64
C ARG A 140 11.99 -4.77 10.13
N LEU A 141 11.46 -5.78 9.45
CA LEU A 141 11.11 -5.69 8.03
C LEU A 141 9.97 -4.70 7.80
N GLN A 142 8.90 -4.72 8.62
CA GLN A 142 7.80 -3.76 8.53
C GLN A 142 8.30 -2.31 8.72
N VAL A 143 9.23 -2.09 9.64
CA VAL A 143 9.86 -0.78 9.84
C VAL A 143 10.61 -0.33 8.59
N LEU A 144 11.47 -1.20 8.03
CA LEU A 144 12.22 -0.89 6.81
C LEU A 144 11.30 -0.59 5.62
N VAL A 145 10.24 -1.39 5.44
CA VAL A 145 9.22 -1.17 4.40
C VAL A 145 8.51 0.17 4.61
N THR A 146 8.16 0.53 5.84
CA THR A 146 7.53 1.82 6.15
C THR A 146 8.44 3.00 5.83
N VAL A 147 9.72 2.92 6.19
CA VAL A 147 10.72 3.96 5.86
C VAL A 147 10.89 4.08 4.36
N ALA A 148 11.01 2.95 3.65
CA ALA A 148 11.12 2.93 2.20
C ALA A 148 9.88 3.59 1.56
N LEU A 149 8.67 3.25 2.02
CA LEU A 149 7.42 3.83 1.52
C LEU A 149 7.38 5.35 1.71
N VAL A 150 7.75 5.85 2.90
CA VAL A 150 7.79 7.30 3.17
C VAL A 150 8.81 8.01 2.27
N ALA A 151 9.98 7.40 2.04
CA ALA A 151 10.97 7.94 1.11
C ALA A 151 10.44 7.96 -0.33
N VAL A 152 9.80 6.88 -0.79
CA VAL A 152 9.19 6.81 -2.12
C VAL A 152 8.13 7.90 -2.28
N LEU A 153 7.19 8.01 -1.34
CA LEU A 153 6.14 9.04 -1.37
C LEU A 153 6.71 10.46 -1.36
N GLY A 154 7.76 10.70 -0.56
CA GLY A 154 8.47 11.98 -0.52
C GLY A 154 9.10 12.35 -1.86
N GLY A 155 9.79 11.40 -2.50
CA GLY A 155 10.41 11.59 -3.80
C GLY A 155 9.38 11.82 -4.92
N LEU A 156 8.30 11.03 -4.94
CA LEU A 156 7.19 11.21 -5.89
C LEU A 156 6.53 12.58 -5.72
N ARG A 157 6.29 13.02 -4.49
CA ARG A 157 5.72 14.35 -4.22
C ARG A 157 6.62 15.47 -4.75
N LEU A 158 7.94 15.36 -4.58
CA LEU A 158 8.89 16.33 -5.14
C LEU A 158 8.86 16.33 -6.66
N LEU A 159 8.76 15.15 -7.28
CA LEU A 159 8.64 15.00 -8.72
C LEU A 159 7.38 15.68 -9.27
N VAL A 160 6.22 15.41 -8.64
CA VAL A 160 4.92 15.97 -9.03
C VAL A 160 4.90 17.49 -8.89
N ARG A 161 5.51 18.05 -7.83
CA ARG A 161 5.59 19.51 -7.62
C ARG A 161 6.38 20.24 -8.70
N GLN A 162 7.33 19.57 -9.35
CA GLN A 162 8.15 20.15 -10.42
C GLN A 162 7.54 19.96 -11.81
N TRP A 163 6.42 19.24 -11.89
CA TRP A 163 5.67 19.06 -13.13
C TRP A 163 4.87 20.33 -13.38
N THR A 164 5.21 21.09 -14.41
CA THR A 164 4.39 22.21 -14.87
C THR A 164 3.20 21.62 -15.61
N TRP A 165 2.12 21.41 -14.86
CA TRP A 165 0.84 20.86 -15.29
C TRP A 165 0.09 21.85 -16.21
N GLY A 166 0.60 22.04 -17.43
CA GLY A 166 -0.09 22.78 -18.47
C GLY A 166 -1.11 21.89 -19.17
N GLU A 167 -2.40 22.24 -19.06
CA GLU A 167 -3.56 21.78 -19.84
C GLU A 167 -3.93 20.29 -19.75
N TRP A 168 -2.97 19.36 -19.62
CA TRP A 168 -3.26 17.94 -19.71
C TRP A 168 -3.78 17.28 -18.42
N VAL A 169 -3.67 17.96 -17.26
CA VAL A 169 -4.19 17.48 -15.95
C VAL A 169 -5.66 17.12 -16.03
N ALA A 170 -6.43 18.00 -16.67
CA ALA A 170 -7.89 18.01 -16.57
C ALA A 170 -8.52 16.76 -17.19
N TRP A 171 -7.82 16.11 -18.13
CA TRP A 171 -8.27 14.86 -18.74
C TRP A 171 -7.38 13.66 -18.37
N ALA A 172 -6.07 13.84 -18.18
CA ALA A 172 -5.17 12.74 -17.87
C ALA A 172 -5.36 12.22 -16.44
N VAL A 173 -5.62 13.08 -15.47
CA VAL A 173 -5.82 12.65 -14.07
C VAL A 173 -7.05 11.75 -13.94
N PRO A 174 -8.26 12.13 -14.44
CA PRO A 174 -9.40 11.23 -14.40
C PRO A 174 -9.14 9.89 -15.07
N LEU A 175 -8.47 9.86 -16.23
CA LEU A 175 -8.13 8.62 -16.94
C LEU A 175 -7.14 7.74 -16.16
N VAL A 176 -6.10 8.34 -15.57
CA VAL A 176 -5.13 7.60 -14.77
C VAL A 176 -5.79 7.09 -13.49
N VAL A 177 -6.67 7.86 -12.87
CA VAL A 177 -7.39 7.43 -11.66
C VAL A 177 -8.35 6.28 -11.98
N THR A 178 -9.14 6.36 -13.06
CA THR A 178 -10.01 5.24 -13.45
C THR A 178 -9.20 4.02 -13.87
N LEU A 179 -8.13 4.20 -14.64
CA LEU A 179 -7.25 3.11 -15.02
C LEU A 179 -6.58 2.47 -13.80
N ALA A 180 -6.10 3.27 -12.85
CA ALA A 180 -5.47 2.79 -11.63
C ALA A 180 -6.48 2.07 -10.73
N ALA A 181 -7.70 2.58 -10.58
CA ALA A 181 -8.76 1.93 -9.81
C ALA A 181 -9.14 0.58 -10.44
N SER A 182 -9.37 0.54 -11.76
CA SER A 182 -9.66 -0.70 -12.49
C SER A 182 -8.50 -1.69 -12.41
N SER A 183 -7.27 -1.21 -12.57
CA SER A 183 -6.06 -2.05 -12.44
C SER A 183 -5.88 -2.56 -11.01
N PHE A 184 -6.26 -1.78 -10.00
CA PHE A 184 -6.14 -2.17 -8.59
C PHE A 184 -7.15 -3.26 -8.24
N ILE A 185 -8.39 -3.14 -8.70
CA ILE A 185 -9.42 -4.17 -8.55
C ILE A 185 -8.97 -5.46 -9.25
N ALA A 186 -8.50 -5.36 -10.50
CA ALA A 186 -7.97 -6.50 -11.24
C ALA A 186 -6.71 -7.09 -10.57
N ALA A 187 -5.82 -6.27 -10.01
CA ALA A 187 -4.63 -6.76 -9.33
C ALA A 187 -4.98 -7.56 -8.08
N GLY A 188 -6.01 -7.17 -7.33
CA GLY A 188 -6.47 -7.89 -6.14
C GLY A 188 -6.87 -9.33 -6.42
N SER A 189 -7.44 -9.63 -7.60
CA SER A 189 -7.78 -10.99 -8.00
C SER A 189 -6.58 -11.80 -8.48
N VAL A 190 -5.51 -11.17 -9.00
CA VAL A 190 -4.32 -11.88 -9.51
C VAL A 190 -3.72 -12.81 -8.45
N LEU A 191 -3.61 -12.36 -7.21
CA LEU A 191 -2.98 -13.17 -6.16
C LEU A 191 -3.82 -14.40 -5.79
N HIS A 192 -5.14 -14.29 -5.85
CA HIS A 192 -6.08 -15.38 -5.66
C HIS A 192 -6.11 -16.32 -6.86
N ALA A 193 -6.03 -15.79 -8.08
CA ALA A 193 -5.91 -16.58 -9.30
C ALA A 193 -4.62 -17.41 -9.32
N LEU A 194 -3.48 -16.83 -8.93
CA LEU A 194 -2.21 -17.55 -8.81
C LEU A 194 -2.27 -18.65 -7.73
N TYR A 195 -2.98 -18.39 -6.63
CA TYR A 195 -3.22 -19.37 -5.57
C TYR A 195 -4.13 -20.52 -6.06
N ALA A 196 -5.23 -20.20 -6.74
CA ALA A 196 -6.14 -21.16 -7.34
C ALA A 196 -5.42 -22.06 -8.35
N VAL A 197 -4.69 -21.47 -9.30
CA VAL A 197 -3.91 -22.19 -10.32
C VAL A 197 -2.88 -23.13 -9.68
N GLY A 198 -2.25 -22.73 -8.57
CA GLY A 198 -1.32 -23.61 -7.85
C GLY A 198 -1.99 -24.83 -7.21
N LEU A 199 -3.29 -24.75 -6.92
CA LEU A 199 -4.11 -25.86 -6.41
C LEU A 199 -4.87 -26.60 -7.52
N ASP A 200 -4.60 -26.27 -8.79
CA ASP A 200 -5.31 -26.74 -9.98
C ASP A 200 -6.80 -26.33 -10.00
N LEU A 201 -7.16 -25.29 -9.24
CA LEU A 201 -8.47 -24.67 -9.21
C LEU A 201 -8.56 -23.53 -10.24
N SER A 202 -9.77 -23.26 -10.71
CA SER A 202 -10.07 -22.04 -11.47
C SER A 202 -10.19 -20.85 -10.52
N PRO A 203 -9.81 -19.62 -10.93
CA PRO A 203 -9.96 -18.43 -10.09
C PRO A 203 -11.40 -18.19 -9.63
N ASP A 204 -12.38 -18.58 -10.46
CA ASP A 204 -13.81 -18.45 -10.17
C ASP A 204 -14.31 -19.51 -9.17
N ASP A 205 -13.50 -20.51 -8.82
CA ASP A 205 -13.86 -21.52 -7.80
C ASP A 205 -13.63 -21.02 -6.36
N LEU A 206 -13.04 -19.83 -6.18
CA LEU A 206 -12.75 -19.25 -4.87
C LEU A 206 -13.68 -18.07 -4.59
N ASP A 207 -14.60 -18.24 -3.63
CA ASP A 207 -15.39 -17.11 -3.13
C ASP A 207 -14.55 -16.28 -2.15
N VAL A 208 -14.00 -15.18 -2.65
CA VAL A 208 -13.16 -14.28 -1.87
C VAL A 208 -13.92 -12.98 -1.59
N PRO A 209 -14.23 -12.69 -0.31
CA PRO A 209 -14.88 -11.44 0.06
C PRO A 209 -14.05 -10.22 -0.40
N GLY A 210 -14.72 -9.18 -0.91
CA GLY A 210 -14.05 -8.01 -1.51
C GLY A 210 -13.03 -7.31 -0.59
N ILE A 211 -13.22 -7.36 0.74
CA ILE A 211 -12.26 -6.79 1.70
C ILE A 211 -10.89 -7.47 1.62
N TRP A 212 -10.85 -8.77 1.32
CA TRP A 212 -9.62 -9.53 1.18
C TRP A 212 -8.97 -9.33 -0.18
N GLN A 213 -9.76 -9.08 -1.23
CA GLN A 213 -9.23 -8.62 -2.52
C GLN A 213 -8.50 -7.27 -2.37
N VAL A 214 -9.05 -6.36 -1.57
CA VAL A 214 -8.37 -5.10 -1.23
C VAL A 214 -7.07 -5.35 -0.47
N ALA A 215 -7.06 -6.24 0.53
CA ALA A 215 -5.83 -6.59 1.25
C ALA A 215 -4.75 -7.20 0.33
N ALA A 216 -5.14 -8.08 -0.61
CA ALA A 216 -4.23 -8.63 -1.60
C ALA A 216 -3.69 -7.54 -2.55
N ALA A 217 -4.55 -6.62 -2.99
CA ALA A 217 -4.15 -5.49 -3.82
C ALA A 217 -3.21 -4.53 -3.08
N VAL A 218 -3.43 -4.27 -1.79
CA VAL A 218 -2.50 -3.50 -0.94
C VAL A 218 -1.14 -4.19 -0.85
N LYS A 219 -1.10 -5.52 -0.71
CA LYS A 219 0.18 -6.26 -0.72
C LYS A 219 0.91 -6.10 -2.05
N LEU A 220 0.20 -6.21 -3.18
CA LEU A 220 0.79 -5.96 -4.50
C LEU A 220 1.26 -4.52 -4.65
N LEU A 221 0.53 -3.54 -4.12
CA LEU A 221 0.95 -2.14 -4.12
C LEU A 221 2.23 -1.93 -3.31
N VAL A 222 2.39 -2.61 -2.18
CA VAL A 222 3.64 -2.58 -1.40
C VAL A 222 4.80 -3.16 -2.22
N LEU A 223 4.60 -4.27 -2.93
CA LEU A 223 5.62 -4.81 -3.84
C LEU A 223 5.93 -3.83 -4.98
N LEU A 224 4.89 -3.20 -5.55
CA LEU A 224 5.01 -2.21 -6.62
C LEU A 224 5.66 -0.90 -6.14
N SER A 225 5.57 -0.58 -4.85
CA SER A 225 6.23 0.60 -4.29
C SER A 225 7.75 0.58 -4.48
N MET A 226 8.35 -0.61 -4.57
CA MET A 226 9.76 -0.74 -4.93
C MET A 226 10.03 -0.25 -6.35
N VAL A 227 9.14 -0.53 -7.30
CA VAL A 227 9.23 -0.01 -8.68
C VAL A 227 9.17 1.51 -8.68
N MET A 228 8.34 2.08 -7.81
CA MET A 228 8.21 3.53 -7.65
C MET A 228 9.42 4.21 -6.99
N ALA A 229 10.37 3.44 -6.43
CA ALA A 229 11.60 3.98 -5.87
C ALA A 229 12.47 4.68 -6.92
N VAL A 230 12.44 4.23 -8.17
CA VAL A 230 13.21 4.85 -9.25
C VAL A 230 12.65 6.23 -9.62
N PRO A 231 11.34 6.39 -9.93
CA PRO A 231 10.74 7.72 -10.08
C PRO A 231 10.90 8.60 -8.84
N ALA A 232 10.77 8.03 -7.63
CA ALA A 232 10.95 8.80 -6.40
C ALA A 232 12.37 9.33 -6.24
N TRP A 233 13.37 8.49 -6.51
CA TRP A 233 14.78 8.88 -6.53
C TRP A 233 15.03 10.00 -7.54
N TRP A 234 14.43 9.89 -8.73
CA TRP A 234 14.52 10.95 -9.75
C TRP A 234 13.94 12.28 -9.25
N GLY A 235 12.81 12.25 -8.52
CA GLY A 235 12.25 13.44 -7.87
C GLY A 235 13.21 14.11 -6.87
N TYR A 236 13.89 13.31 -6.05
CA TYR A 236 14.95 13.83 -5.17
C TYR A 236 16.13 14.39 -5.97
N ALA A 237 16.57 13.66 -7.00
CA ALA A 237 17.72 14.04 -7.81
C ALA A 237 17.51 15.41 -8.48
N ARG A 238 16.32 15.60 -9.07
CA ARG A 238 15.92 16.85 -9.72
C ARG A 238 15.73 17.99 -8.72
N HIS A 239 15.17 17.72 -7.54
CA HIS A 239 15.04 18.71 -6.46
C HIS A 239 16.38 19.22 -5.92
N ARG A 240 17.39 18.35 -5.86
CA ARG A 240 18.74 18.69 -5.41
C ARG A 240 19.62 19.25 -6.53
N HIS A 241 19.07 19.50 -7.72
CA HIS A 241 19.79 19.97 -8.91
C HIS A 241 21.01 19.10 -9.27
N HIS A 242 20.90 17.78 -9.11
CA HIS A 242 21.97 16.89 -9.56
C HIS A 242 22.14 16.98 -11.08
N PHE A 243 23.38 17.05 -11.55
CA PHE A 243 23.74 17.36 -12.94
C PHE A 243 23.09 16.41 -13.97
N HIS A 244 22.92 15.14 -13.61
CA HIS A 244 22.32 14.10 -14.46
C HIS A 244 20.78 14.20 -14.57
N ALA A 245 20.13 15.05 -13.78
CA ALA A 245 18.69 15.27 -13.77
C ALA A 245 18.27 16.61 -14.41
N THR A 246 19.17 17.26 -15.15
CA THR A 246 18.87 18.51 -15.88
C THR A 246 18.10 18.22 -17.18
N PRO A 247 17.11 19.05 -17.57
CA PRO A 247 16.40 18.89 -18.84
C PRO A 247 17.37 18.91 -20.03
N GLY A 248 17.35 17.86 -20.85
CA GLY A 248 18.12 17.76 -22.09
C GLY A 248 19.52 17.13 -22.01
N GLY A 249 20.03 16.80 -20.80
CA GLY A 249 21.46 16.48 -20.62
C GLY A 249 21.88 15.02 -20.42
N GLY A 250 20.98 14.06 -20.15
CA GLY A 250 21.46 12.70 -19.81
C GLY A 250 20.44 11.64 -19.41
N PHE A 251 19.14 11.83 -19.70
CA PHE A 251 18.14 10.81 -19.38
C PHE A 251 18.19 9.67 -20.42
N ASN A 252 18.82 8.55 -20.08
CA ASN A 252 18.84 7.37 -20.92
C ASN A 252 17.50 6.63 -20.81
N VAL A 253 16.58 6.95 -21.73
CA VAL A 253 15.23 6.36 -21.80
C VAL A 253 15.28 4.84 -21.87
N VAL A 254 16.22 4.28 -22.64
CA VAL A 254 16.36 2.82 -22.80
C VAL A 254 16.71 2.16 -21.47
N LEU A 255 17.71 2.69 -20.76
CA LEU A 255 18.10 2.19 -19.44
C LEU A 255 16.95 2.32 -18.43
N TYR A 256 16.19 3.41 -18.46
CA TYR A 256 15.03 3.61 -17.59
C TYR A 256 13.92 2.58 -17.87
N VAL A 257 13.60 2.35 -19.14
CA VAL A 257 12.62 1.33 -19.55
C VAL A 257 13.08 -0.07 -19.13
N LEU A 258 14.36 -0.42 -19.35
CA LEU A 258 14.92 -1.70 -18.91
C LEU A 258 14.85 -1.87 -17.39
N LEU A 259 15.17 -0.83 -16.64
CA LEU A 259 15.09 -0.82 -15.18
C LEU A 259 13.63 -1.00 -14.71
N LEU A 260 12.67 -0.33 -15.35
CA LEU A 260 11.25 -0.55 -15.06
C LEU A 260 10.85 -2.00 -15.34
N ILE A 261 11.19 -2.55 -16.51
CA ILE A 261 10.90 -3.95 -16.87
C ILE A 261 11.47 -4.90 -15.81
N LEU A 262 12.74 -4.69 -15.41
CA LEU A 262 13.39 -5.51 -14.38
C LEU A 262 12.65 -5.42 -13.03
N MET A 263 12.26 -4.22 -12.62
CA MET A 263 11.57 -3.98 -11.35
C MET A 263 10.13 -4.53 -11.37
N PHE A 264 9.40 -4.37 -12.46
CA PHE A 264 8.07 -4.98 -12.66
C PHE A 264 8.17 -6.51 -12.70
N GLY A 265 9.15 -7.07 -13.41
CA GLY A 265 9.42 -8.50 -13.44
C GLY A 265 9.77 -9.04 -12.06
N GLY A 266 10.57 -8.32 -11.28
CA GLY A 266 10.87 -8.65 -9.90
C GLY A 266 9.64 -8.63 -8.99
N ALA A 267 8.79 -7.60 -9.09
CA ALA A 267 7.55 -7.52 -8.33
C ALA A 267 6.56 -8.66 -8.70
N ALA A 268 6.46 -8.99 -9.98
CA ALA A 268 5.68 -10.14 -10.46
C ALA A 268 6.25 -11.47 -9.93
N GLY A 269 7.58 -11.62 -9.93
CA GLY A 269 8.26 -12.77 -9.33
C GLY A 269 7.97 -12.93 -7.85
N LEU A 270 8.00 -11.84 -7.07
CA LEU A 270 7.65 -11.85 -5.64
C LEU A 270 6.18 -12.20 -5.39
N ALA A 271 5.27 -11.74 -6.26
CA ALA A 271 3.86 -12.10 -6.18
C ALA A 271 3.64 -13.61 -6.46
N LEU A 272 4.32 -14.15 -7.49
CA LEU A 272 4.31 -15.57 -7.83
C LEU A 272 4.88 -16.43 -6.69
N ASP A 273 6.03 -16.04 -6.14
CA ASP A 273 6.68 -16.75 -5.04
C ASP A 273 5.81 -16.76 -3.77
N SER A 274 5.14 -15.64 -3.48
CA SER A 274 4.18 -15.56 -2.38
C SER A 274 3.02 -16.55 -2.56
N ALA A 275 2.45 -16.66 -3.77
CA ALA A 275 1.35 -17.56 -4.05
C ALA A 275 1.80 -19.03 -4.00
N ARG A 276 2.95 -19.36 -4.62
CA ARG A 276 3.55 -20.70 -4.58
C ARG A 276 3.85 -21.16 -3.17
N THR A 277 4.48 -20.30 -2.37
CA THR A 277 4.77 -20.60 -0.96
C THR A 277 3.49 -20.88 -0.18
N ALA A 278 2.39 -20.17 -0.46
CA ALA A 278 1.11 -20.42 0.17
C ALA A 278 0.52 -21.78 -0.26
N VAL A 279 0.53 -22.09 -1.56
CA VAL A 279 0.12 -23.40 -2.08
C VAL A 279 0.95 -24.54 -1.48
N ASP A 280 2.26 -24.41 -1.44
CA ASP A 280 3.16 -25.42 -0.87
C ASP A 280 2.85 -25.66 0.61
N ARG A 281 2.59 -24.59 1.37
CA ARG A 281 2.19 -24.71 2.78
C ARG A 281 0.82 -25.37 2.94
N THR A 282 -0.18 -24.98 2.14
CA THR A 282 -1.53 -25.56 2.17
C THR A 282 -1.49 -27.04 1.82
N THR A 283 -0.79 -27.41 0.74
CA THR A 283 -0.67 -28.81 0.30
C THR A 283 0.17 -29.65 1.27
N ALA A 284 1.24 -29.10 1.84
CA ALA A 284 2.04 -29.79 2.86
C ALA A 284 1.24 -29.99 4.17
N ALA A 285 0.48 -28.98 4.62
CA ALA A 285 -0.43 -29.10 5.76
C ALA A 285 -1.50 -30.17 5.49
N ALA A 286 -2.13 -30.13 4.32
CA ALA A 286 -3.15 -31.11 3.93
C ALA A 286 -2.61 -32.55 3.87
N LYS A 287 -1.40 -32.76 3.33
CA LYS A 287 -0.73 -34.06 3.29
C LYS A 287 -0.34 -34.57 4.68
N SER A 288 0.07 -33.66 5.57
CA SER A 288 0.40 -33.98 6.96
C SER A 288 -0.80 -34.04 7.91
N SER A 289 -2.02 -33.94 7.38
CA SER A 289 -3.28 -33.94 8.16
C SER A 289 -3.41 -32.81 9.17
N GLN A 290 -2.73 -31.68 8.92
CA GLN A 290 -2.83 -30.46 9.71
C GLN A 290 -3.80 -29.48 9.08
N ASP A 291 -4.25 -28.50 9.86
CA ASP A 291 -5.13 -27.44 9.38
C ASP A 291 -4.38 -26.51 8.43
N PRO A 292 -4.85 -26.36 7.17
CA PRO A 292 -4.16 -25.51 6.22
C PRO A 292 -4.27 -24.02 6.59
N PRO A 293 -3.22 -23.22 6.35
CA PRO A 293 -3.26 -21.80 6.65
C PRO A 293 -4.20 -21.05 5.71
N SER A 294 -4.89 -20.03 6.24
CA SER A 294 -5.67 -19.10 5.41
C SER A 294 -4.77 -18.29 4.47
N TYR A 295 -5.26 -17.96 3.28
CA TYR A 295 -4.56 -17.10 2.33
C TYR A 295 -5.50 -16.00 1.80
N PHE A 296 -5.30 -14.76 2.27
CA PHE A 296 -6.11 -13.59 1.87
C PHE A 296 -7.62 -13.89 1.86
N GLY A 297 -8.17 -14.32 2.98
CA GLY A 297 -9.61 -14.59 3.09
C GLY A 297 -10.06 -15.95 2.59
N VAL A 298 -9.26 -16.64 1.78
CA VAL A 298 -9.49 -18.07 1.48
C VAL A 298 -9.16 -18.87 2.73
N GLN A 299 -10.17 -19.53 3.29
CA GLN A 299 -10.04 -20.37 4.49
C GLN A 299 -10.37 -21.81 4.10
N PRO A 300 -9.36 -22.65 3.84
CA PRO A 300 -9.59 -24.05 3.53
C PRO A 300 -10.04 -24.80 4.80
N GLU A 301 -11.16 -25.51 4.73
CA GLU A 301 -11.74 -26.22 5.87
C GLU A 301 -11.90 -27.71 5.60
N TRP A 302 -11.61 -28.55 6.59
CA TRP A 302 -11.87 -29.99 6.48
C TRP A 302 -13.37 -30.25 6.49
N THR A 303 -13.85 -30.96 5.48
CA THR A 303 -15.29 -31.19 5.28
C THR A 303 -15.54 -32.63 4.83
N CYS A 304 -16.45 -33.30 5.53
CA CYS A 304 -17.04 -34.56 5.10
C CYS A 304 -18.10 -34.32 4.01
N VAL A 305 -18.10 -35.16 2.99
CA VAL A 305 -19.01 -35.04 1.84
C VAL A 305 -19.99 -36.20 1.88
N GLU A 306 -21.25 -35.89 2.16
CA GLU A 306 -22.34 -36.86 2.18
C GLU A 306 -23.11 -36.77 0.86
N PRO A 307 -23.03 -37.78 -0.03
CA PRO A 307 -23.81 -37.80 -1.26
C PRO A 307 -25.31 -37.89 -0.95
N VAL A 308 -26.10 -37.00 -1.55
CA VAL A 308 -27.57 -37.06 -1.52
C VAL A 308 -28.10 -38.01 -2.59
N VAL A 309 -27.29 -38.25 -3.63
CA VAL A 309 -27.54 -39.22 -4.70
C VAL A 309 -26.50 -40.33 -4.64
N SER A 310 -26.79 -41.49 -5.25
CA SER A 310 -25.83 -42.59 -5.36
C SER A 310 -24.51 -42.09 -5.99
N VAL A 311 -23.36 -42.53 -5.47
CA VAL A 311 -22.02 -42.09 -5.92
C VAL A 311 -21.82 -42.27 -7.44
N SER A 312 -22.44 -43.29 -8.05
CA SER A 312 -22.39 -43.55 -9.50
C SER A 312 -23.17 -42.54 -10.36
N LYS A 313 -24.05 -41.75 -9.75
CA LYS A 313 -24.86 -40.70 -10.41
C LYS A 313 -24.36 -39.29 -10.09
N LEU A 314 -23.30 -39.14 -9.30
CA LEU A 314 -22.69 -37.85 -9.07
C LEU A 314 -22.10 -37.35 -10.39
N SER A 315 -22.64 -36.23 -10.87
CA SER A 315 -22.03 -35.48 -11.95
C SER A 315 -20.98 -34.58 -11.31
N GLY A 316 -19.70 -34.74 -11.63
CA GLY A 316 -18.63 -33.95 -11.03
C GLY A 316 -17.34 -34.00 -11.83
N GLU A 317 -16.50 -33.00 -11.62
CA GLU A 317 -15.16 -32.93 -12.22
C GLU A 317 -14.11 -33.42 -11.23
N GLY A 318 -13.08 -34.09 -11.74
CA GLY A 318 -11.96 -34.59 -10.95
C GLY A 318 -12.07 -36.07 -10.53
N PRO A 319 -11.26 -36.50 -9.54
CA PRO A 319 -11.25 -37.86 -9.04
C PRO A 319 -12.60 -38.34 -8.49
N ARG A 320 -12.80 -39.67 -8.48
CA ARG A 320 -13.99 -40.27 -7.86
C ARG A 320 -14.06 -39.95 -6.37
N LEU A 321 -15.23 -39.46 -5.94
CA LEU A 321 -15.50 -39.18 -4.52
C LEU A 321 -15.40 -40.46 -3.67
N GLN A 322 -14.75 -40.33 -2.52
CA GLN A 322 -14.67 -41.35 -1.47
C GLN A 322 -15.32 -40.79 -0.20
N PRO A 323 -16.62 -41.05 0.05
CA PRO A 323 -17.37 -40.40 1.13
C PRO A 323 -16.85 -40.68 2.54
N ALA A 324 -16.05 -41.73 2.73
CA ALA A 324 -15.54 -42.16 4.03
C ALA A 324 -14.41 -41.26 4.58
N ARG A 325 -13.91 -40.29 3.80
CA ARG A 325 -12.79 -39.42 4.18
C ARG A 325 -13.13 -37.94 4.00
N PRO A 326 -12.53 -37.06 4.82
CA PRO A 326 -12.71 -35.62 4.68
C PRO A 326 -11.90 -35.10 3.48
N TYR A 327 -12.46 -34.07 2.87
CA TYR A 327 -11.86 -33.29 1.79
C TYR A 327 -11.56 -31.88 2.27
N LEU A 328 -10.63 -31.20 1.61
CA LEU A 328 -10.39 -29.80 1.90
C LEU A 328 -11.38 -28.96 1.08
N SER A 329 -12.33 -28.29 1.74
CA SER A 329 -13.33 -27.46 1.10
C SER A 329 -12.85 -26.02 0.96
N PHE A 330 -13.17 -25.41 -0.17
CA PHE A 330 -13.02 -23.98 -0.44
C PHE A 330 -14.38 -23.27 -0.49
N GLY A 331 -15.45 -23.94 -0.04
CA GLY A 331 -16.82 -23.44 -0.04
C GLY A 331 -17.65 -23.91 -1.23
N VAL A 332 -18.76 -23.20 -1.46
CA VAL A 332 -19.69 -23.42 -2.57
C VAL A 332 -19.75 -22.14 -3.40
N VAL A 333 -19.43 -22.25 -4.68
CA VAL A 333 -19.45 -21.11 -5.62
C VAL A 333 -20.33 -21.48 -6.81
N ASP A 334 -21.26 -20.60 -7.18
CA ASP A 334 -22.22 -20.80 -8.29
C ASP A 334 -22.92 -22.17 -8.27
N GLY A 335 -23.28 -22.65 -7.07
CA GLY A 335 -23.95 -23.93 -6.88
C GLY A 335 -23.04 -25.16 -7.00
N THR A 336 -21.73 -24.98 -7.03
CA THR A 336 -20.72 -26.05 -7.08
C THR A 336 -19.90 -26.05 -5.79
N ALA A 337 -19.89 -27.18 -5.08
CA ALA A 337 -18.99 -27.45 -3.98
C ALA A 337 -17.58 -27.71 -4.53
N VAL A 338 -16.64 -26.88 -4.09
CA VAL A 338 -15.24 -26.93 -4.50
C VAL A 338 -14.44 -27.61 -3.40
N LEU A 339 -13.89 -28.77 -3.73
CA LEU A 339 -13.15 -29.62 -2.80
C LEU A 339 -11.75 -29.91 -3.37
N TRP A 340 -10.82 -30.29 -2.52
CA TRP A 340 -9.49 -30.75 -2.91
C TRP A 340 -9.14 -32.06 -2.22
N ASP A 341 -8.76 -33.05 -3.03
CA ASP A 341 -8.42 -34.39 -2.59
C ASP A 341 -6.93 -34.48 -2.26
N ARG A 342 -6.61 -34.67 -0.97
CA ARG A 342 -5.22 -34.78 -0.51
C ARG A 342 -4.45 -35.96 -1.08
N THR A 343 -5.13 -37.04 -1.45
CA THR A 343 -4.49 -38.27 -1.94
C THR A 343 -4.21 -38.16 -3.43
N ALA A 344 -5.18 -37.65 -4.20
CA ALA A 344 -5.01 -37.42 -5.63
C ALA A 344 -4.24 -36.12 -5.95
N ALA A 345 -4.12 -35.22 -4.96
CA ALA A 345 -3.60 -33.87 -5.13
C ALA A 345 -4.31 -33.09 -6.25
N GLN A 346 -5.63 -33.28 -6.36
CA GLN A 346 -6.46 -32.72 -7.42
C GLN A 346 -7.77 -32.17 -6.84
N PRO A 347 -8.35 -31.14 -7.46
CA PRO A 347 -9.66 -30.66 -7.10
C PRO A 347 -10.75 -31.67 -7.46
N VAL A 348 -11.84 -31.64 -6.68
CA VAL A 348 -13.06 -32.39 -6.92
C VAL A 348 -14.21 -31.38 -6.88
N LYS A 349 -14.88 -31.18 -8.01
CA LYS A 349 -16.02 -30.25 -8.13
C LYS A 349 -17.31 -31.02 -8.20
N LEU A 350 -18.24 -30.73 -7.29
CA LEU A 350 -19.52 -31.43 -7.18
C LEU A 350 -20.67 -30.43 -7.11
N PRO A 351 -21.79 -30.63 -7.82
CA PRO A 351 -22.99 -29.82 -7.65
C PRO A 351 -23.47 -29.85 -6.20
N ALA A 352 -23.65 -28.68 -5.61
CA ALA A 352 -24.04 -28.53 -4.21
C ALA A 352 -25.45 -29.09 -3.91
N ASN A 353 -26.28 -29.29 -4.93
CA ASN A 353 -27.58 -29.96 -4.79
C ASN A 353 -27.49 -31.49 -4.73
N GLN A 354 -26.32 -32.08 -5.02
CA GLN A 354 -26.08 -33.53 -5.00
C GLN A 354 -25.27 -33.99 -3.78
N VAL A 355 -24.71 -33.05 -3.02
CA VAL A 355 -23.87 -33.34 -1.84
C VAL A 355 -24.24 -32.45 -0.67
N ARG A 356 -24.16 -33.00 0.54
CA ARG A 356 -24.19 -32.24 1.78
C ARG A 356 -22.78 -32.13 2.33
N LEU A 357 -22.35 -30.89 2.58
CA LEU A 357 -21.06 -30.58 3.20
C LEU A 357 -21.24 -30.54 4.72
N VAL A 358 -20.48 -31.35 5.44
CA VAL A 358 -20.51 -31.41 6.91
C VAL A 358 -19.11 -31.08 7.43
N PRO A 359 -18.93 -30.06 8.27
CA PRO A 359 -17.62 -29.73 8.83
C PRO A 359 -16.99 -30.94 9.53
N ALA A 360 -15.70 -31.16 9.32
CA ALA A 360 -14.93 -32.21 9.95
C ALA A 360 -13.88 -31.59 10.88
N ASP A 361 -13.72 -32.15 12.07
CA ASP A 361 -12.78 -31.62 13.07
C ASP A 361 -11.32 -31.76 12.64
N SER A 362 -11.00 -32.69 11.74
CA SER A 362 -9.64 -32.89 11.22
C SER A 362 -9.62 -33.70 9.93
N ALA A 363 -8.47 -33.71 9.26
CA ALA A 363 -8.19 -34.54 8.09
C ALA A 363 -8.25 -36.07 8.37
N THR A 364 -8.27 -36.48 9.64
CA THR A 364 -8.32 -37.89 10.05
C THR A 364 -9.69 -38.31 10.57
N ALA A 365 -10.66 -37.39 10.61
CA ALA A 365 -12.02 -37.70 10.98
C ALA A 365 -12.60 -38.79 10.06
N THR A 366 -13.40 -39.68 10.64
CA THR A 366 -14.14 -40.68 9.85
C THR A 366 -15.47 -40.08 9.46
N CYS A 367 -15.70 -39.93 8.16
CA CYS A 367 -16.96 -39.38 7.65
C CYS A 367 -18.03 -40.48 7.62
N ALA A 368 -19.29 -40.09 7.83
CA ALA A 368 -20.41 -41.01 7.68
C ALA A 368 -20.44 -41.54 6.23
N GLY A 369 -20.42 -42.87 6.09
CA GLY A 369 -20.54 -43.51 4.78
C GLY A 369 -21.87 -43.15 4.10
N PRO A 370 -21.99 -43.37 2.78
CA PRO A 370 -23.19 -42.99 2.04
C PRO A 370 -24.44 -43.61 2.68
N ALA A 371 -25.48 -42.80 2.86
CA ALA A 371 -26.81 -43.32 3.18
C ALA A 371 -27.20 -44.29 2.04
N ARG A 372 -27.58 -45.51 2.41
CA ARG A 372 -27.93 -46.57 1.46
C ARG A 372 -29.15 -46.23 0.62
#